data_AF-X1IC89-F1
#
_entry.id   AF-X1IC89-F1
#
_cell.length_a   1.000
_cell.length_b   1.000
_cell.length_c   1.000
_cell.angle_alpha   90.00
_cell.angle_beta   90.00
_cell.angle_gamma   90.00
#
_symmetry.space_group_name_H-M   'P 1'
#
loop_
_entity.id
_entity.type
_entity.pdbx_description
1 polymer ?
#
loop_
_entity_poly.entity_id
_entity_poly.type
_entity_poly.pdbx_seq_one_letter_code
_entity_poly.pdbx_strand_id
1 'polypeptide(L)'
;MGRGGMMGDPMDAQNMGDLGDCPMMGAGRRGSMKEMGHRMMMHSGPMMEARLAYIKADLEITEAQLPAWEGYADAVRARRSTMGAMREEMMSAKEGGSALQRMDARIKAMETRLDGLKALKAPTEALYAVLSDEQKKKADGLLGGRCGMM
;
A
#
# COMPACT_ATOMS: atom_id res chain seq x y z
N MET A 1 -44.86 57.70 11.28
CA MET A 1 -44.71 57.86 12.74
C MET A 1 -44.98 56.49 13.37
N GLY A 2 -44.23 55.94 14.34
CA GLY A 2 -43.17 56.47 15.18
C GLY A 2 -42.30 55.33 15.72
N ARG A 3 -41.12 55.73 16.20
CA ARG A 3 -40.05 54.90 16.76
C ARG A 3 -40.33 54.51 18.22
N GLY A 4 -39.76 53.37 18.61
CA GLY A 4 -39.31 53.00 19.96
C GLY A 4 -38.76 51.57 19.86
N GLY A 5 -37.53 51.21 20.19
CA GLY A 5 -36.51 51.83 21.02
C GLY A 5 -36.15 50.86 22.14
N MET A 6 -34.89 50.39 22.17
CA MET A 6 -34.20 49.72 23.30
C MET A 6 -34.57 48.24 23.54
N MET A 7 -33.71 47.31 23.98
CA MET A 7 -32.26 47.16 24.18
C MET A 7 -32.17 45.76 24.84
N GLY A 8 -31.32 44.86 24.35
CA GLY A 8 -31.21 43.52 24.95
C GLY A 8 -30.20 42.68 24.21
N ASP A 9 -28.96 42.74 24.68
CA ASP A 9 -27.82 41.92 24.27
C ASP A 9 -28.16 40.42 24.19
N PRO A 10 -27.70 39.68 23.16
CA PRO A 10 -27.59 38.24 23.24
C PRO A 10 -26.27 37.87 23.90
N MET A 11 -26.29 37.73 25.23
CA MET A 11 -25.25 36.96 25.95
C MET A 11 -25.51 35.47 25.74
N ASP A 12 -24.52 34.82 25.12
CA ASP A 12 -24.14 33.42 25.25
C ASP A 12 -25.23 32.36 25.52
N ALA A 13 -25.62 31.68 24.44
CA ALA A 13 -25.87 30.25 24.49
C ALA A 13 -24.92 29.55 23.52
N GLN A 14 -23.63 29.58 23.88
CA GLN A 14 -22.66 28.60 23.43
C GLN A 14 -23.19 27.21 23.82
N ASN A 15 -23.62 26.42 22.82
CA ASN A 15 -23.57 24.96 22.75
C ASN A 15 -24.68 24.41 21.84
N MET A 16 -24.51 24.54 20.52
CA MET A 16 -25.20 23.70 19.53
C MET A 16 -24.29 23.46 18.33
N GLY A 17 -23.70 22.25 18.30
CA GLY A 17 -23.57 21.42 17.10
C GLY A 17 -22.77 21.96 15.92
N ASP A 18 -21.45 21.82 16.00
CA ASP A 18 -20.63 21.03 15.06
C ASP A 18 -21.05 20.98 13.57
N LEU A 19 -20.36 21.80 12.77
CA LEU A 19 -19.66 21.44 11.52
C LEU A 19 -20.30 20.37 10.60
N GLY A 20 -20.88 20.82 9.48
CA GLY A 20 -21.21 19.90 8.38
C GLY A 20 -21.68 20.55 7.08
N ASP A 21 -21.26 21.79 6.80
CA ASP A 21 -21.52 22.47 5.54
C ASP A 21 -20.64 21.86 4.42
N CYS A 22 -21.24 21.10 3.51
CA CYS A 22 -20.62 20.70 2.24
C CYS A 22 -21.66 20.54 1.12
N PRO A 23 -22.07 21.62 0.43
CA PRO A 23 -22.87 21.52 -0.77
C PRO A 23 -22.01 21.85 -2.00
N MET A 24 -21.31 20.88 -2.62
CA MET A 24 -20.64 21.13 -3.92
C MET A 24 -20.67 19.94 -4.89
N MET A 25 -21.45 20.12 -5.96
CA MET A 25 -21.31 19.63 -7.34
C MET A 25 -21.27 18.11 -7.58
N GLY A 26 -22.19 17.53 -8.34
CA GLY A 26 -22.49 17.92 -9.72
C GLY A 26 -21.98 16.81 -10.66
N ALA A 27 -22.83 16.40 -11.60
CA ALA A 27 -22.54 15.37 -12.60
C ALA A 27 -21.17 15.60 -13.28
N GLY A 28 -20.24 14.64 -13.16
CA GLY A 28 -18.92 14.78 -13.79
C GLY A 28 -17.82 13.77 -13.40
N ARG A 29 -18.01 12.90 -12.40
CA ARG A 29 -16.97 11.95 -11.95
C ARG A 29 -17.22 10.48 -12.31
N ARG A 30 -17.94 10.19 -13.40
CA ARG A 30 -18.10 8.81 -13.89
C ARG A 30 -17.01 8.42 -14.92
N GLY A 31 -16.15 9.35 -15.33
CA GLY A 31 -15.02 9.11 -16.24
C GLY A 31 -13.66 8.88 -15.56
N SER A 32 -13.43 9.50 -14.39
CA SER A 32 -12.12 9.49 -13.73
C SER A 32 -11.82 8.23 -12.91
N MET A 33 -12.83 7.45 -12.52
CA MET A 33 -12.61 6.20 -11.79
C MET A 33 -12.10 5.07 -12.70
N LYS A 34 -12.43 5.11 -14.00
CA LYS A 34 -11.94 4.12 -14.99
C LYS A 34 -10.48 4.38 -15.35
N GLU A 35 -10.07 5.64 -15.41
CA GLU A 35 -8.69 6.06 -15.69
C GLU A 35 -7.76 5.88 -14.47
N MET A 36 -8.26 6.18 -13.26
CA MET A 36 -7.53 5.87 -12.02
C MET A 36 -7.48 4.37 -11.75
N GLY A 37 -8.51 3.62 -12.16
CA GLY A 37 -8.52 2.16 -12.20
C GLY A 37 -7.46 1.60 -13.14
N HIS A 38 -7.25 2.19 -14.33
CA HIS A 38 -6.17 1.77 -15.23
C HIS A 38 -4.77 2.16 -14.75
N ARG A 39 -4.63 3.19 -13.91
CA ARG A 39 -3.36 3.50 -13.23
C ARG A 39 -3.09 2.55 -12.03
N MET A 40 -4.13 2.00 -11.40
CA MET A 40 -4.03 1.03 -10.30
C MET A 40 -4.12 -0.45 -10.72
N MET A 41 -4.47 -0.74 -11.99
CA MET A 41 -4.62 -2.08 -12.56
C MET A 41 -3.54 -2.41 -13.61
N MET A 42 -2.34 -1.81 -13.51
CA MET A 42 -1.16 -2.26 -14.26
C MET A 42 -0.55 -3.48 -13.55
N HIS A 43 -1.09 -4.65 -13.87
CA HIS A 43 -0.89 -5.92 -13.20
C HIS A 43 0.56 -6.46 -13.21
N SER A 44 1.26 -6.19 -12.11
CA SER A 44 1.87 -7.18 -11.22
C SER A 44 3.20 -7.87 -11.63
N GLY A 45 3.41 -8.31 -12.87
CA GLY A 45 4.58 -9.15 -13.22
C GLY A 45 5.77 -8.40 -13.80
N PRO A 46 5.58 -7.73 -14.95
CA PRO A 46 6.63 -6.92 -15.59
C PRO A 46 7.17 -5.81 -14.67
N MET A 47 6.32 -5.25 -13.81
CA MET A 47 6.70 -4.24 -12.81
C MET A 47 7.63 -4.81 -11.72
N MET A 48 7.49 -6.09 -11.35
CA MET A 48 8.30 -6.69 -10.29
C MET A 48 9.72 -6.97 -10.78
N GLU A 49 9.89 -7.55 -11.97
CA GLU A 49 11.22 -7.73 -12.57
C GLU A 49 11.87 -6.37 -12.89
N ALA A 50 11.10 -5.39 -13.38
CA ALA A 50 11.60 -4.03 -13.57
C ALA A 50 12.04 -3.38 -12.25
N ARG A 51 11.29 -3.63 -11.16
CA ARG A 51 11.66 -3.15 -9.81
C ARG A 51 12.92 -3.85 -9.29
N LEU A 52 13.04 -5.16 -9.46
CA LEU A 52 14.25 -5.89 -9.09
C LEU A 52 15.45 -5.38 -9.89
N ALA A 53 15.31 -5.17 -11.20
CA ALA A 53 16.35 -4.58 -12.04
C ALA A 53 16.74 -3.17 -11.59
N TYR A 54 15.76 -2.33 -11.25
CA TYR A 54 16.00 -0.99 -10.70
C TYR A 54 16.79 -1.06 -9.38
N ILE A 55 16.37 -1.89 -8.44
CA ILE A 55 17.06 -2.04 -7.15
C ILE A 55 18.47 -2.58 -7.36
N LYS A 56 18.66 -3.58 -8.24
CA LYS A 56 19.98 -4.13 -8.57
C LYS A 56 20.92 -3.05 -9.09
N ALA A 57 20.41 -2.20 -9.98
CA ALA A 57 21.17 -1.10 -10.57
C ALA A 57 21.48 0.00 -9.54
N ASP A 58 20.49 0.41 -8.74
CA ASP A 58 20.66 1.49 -7.75
C ASP A 58 21.60 1.09 -6.61
N LEU A 59 21.54 -0.18 -6.18
CA LEU A 59 22.49 -0.78 -5.24
C LEU A 59 23.86 -1.04 -5.86
N GLU A 60 24.02 -0.92 -7.18
CA GLU A 60 25.29 -1.17 -7.87
C GLU A 60 25.86 -2.55 -7.52
N ILE A 61 25.01 -3.59 -7.59
CA ILE A 61 25.38 -4.96 -7.22
C ILE A 61 26.57 -5.42 -8.07
N THR A 62 27.65 -5.81 -7.38
CA THR A 62 28.89 -6.31 -7.99
C THR A 62 28.80 -7.80 -8.34
N GLU A 63 29.73 -8.31 -9.14
CA GLU A 63 29.80 -9.74 -9.48
C GLU A 63 29.92 -10.63 -8.24
N ALA A 64 30.68 -10.20 -7.22
CA ALA A 64 30.83 -10.93 -5.96
C ALA A 64 29.52 -10.99 -5.14
N GLN A 65 28.61 -10.03 -5.33
CA GLN A 65 27.35 -9.93 -4.62
C GLN A 65 26.18 -10.60 -5.38
N LEU A 66 26.37 -10.92 -6.67
CA LEU A 66 25.33 -11.54 -7.51
C LEU A 66 24.66 -12.76 -6.87
N PRO A 67 25.38 -13.71 -6.24
CA PRO A 67 24.72 -14.88 -5.64
C PRO A 67 23.72 -14.52 -4.53
N ALA A 68 24.09 -13.56 -3.66
CA ALA A 68 23.21 -13.10 -2.59
C ALA A 68 22.02 -12.29 -3.15
N TRP A 69 22.26 -11.50 -4.20
CA TRP A 69 21.23 -10.77 -4.90
C TRP A 69 20.19 -11.70 -5.54
N GLU A 70 20.61 -12.75 -6.25
CA GLU A 70 19.68 -13.69 -6.88
C GLU A 70 18.86 -14.45 -5.83
N GLY A 71 19.46 -14.81 -4.68
CA GLY A 71 18.71 -15.39 -3.56
C GLY A 71 17.61 -14.47 -3.01
N TYR A 72 17.89 -13.17 -2.90
CA TYR A 72 16.86 -12.17 -2.55
C TYR A 72 15.78 -12.06 -3.65
N ALA A 73 16.18 -11.97 -4.91
CA ALA A 73 15.27 -11.84 -6.05
C ALA A 73 14.33 -13.04 -6.16
N ASP A 74 14.82 -14.25 -5.98
CA ASP A 74 14.03 -15.48 -6.02
C ASP A 74 13.00 -15.54 -4.88
N ALA A 75 13.38 -15.09 -3.68
CA ALA A 75 12.45 -14.99 -2.56
C ALA A 75 11.33 -13.96 -2.84
N VAL A 76 11.63 -12.84 -3.50
CA VAL A 76 10.64 -11.85 -3.94
C VAL A 76 9.70 -12.45 -5.00
N ARG A 77 10.25 -13.18 -5.98
CA ARG A 77 9.46 -13.88 -7.01
C ARG A 77 8.52 -14.91 -6.41
N ALA A 78 9.01 -15.75 -5.50
CA ALA A 78 8.22 -16.79 -4.84
C ALA A 78 7.03 -16.21 -4.06
N ARG A 79 7.23 -15.10 -3.35
CA ARG A 79 6.15 -14.39 -2.62
C ARG A 79 5.07 -13.82 -3.55
N ARG A 80 5.40 -13.45 -4.79
CA ARG A 80 4.40 -12.94 -5.74
C ARG A 80 3.39 -14.02 -6.14
N SER A 81 3.87 -15.25 -6.36
CA SER A 81 3.02 -16.38 -6.74
C SER A 81 1.96 -16.68 -5.66
N THR A 82 2.31 -16.58 -4.38
CA THR A 82 1.35 -16.78 -3.27
C THR A 82 0.33 -15.65 -3.15
N MET A 83 0.72 -14.40 -3.45
CA MET A 83 -0.20 -13.25 -3.45
C MET A 83 -1.21 -13.27 -4.61
N GLY A 84 -0.88 -13.89 -5.74
CA GLY A 84 -1.80 -14.08 -6.86
C GLY A 84 -3.02 -14.93 -6.47
N ALA A 85 -2.78 -16.10 -5.89
CA ALA A 85 -3.83 -17.01 -5.42
C ALA A 85 -4.72 -16.39 -4.33
N MET A 86 -4.12 -15.63 -3.40
CA MET A 86 -4.85 -14.91 -2.35
C MET A 86 -5.83 -13.86 -2.91
N ARG A 87 -5.47 -13.20 -4.02
CA ARG A 87 -6.33 -12.16 -4.63
C ARG A 87 -7.64 -12.74 -5.16
N GLU A 88 -7.60 -13.93 -5.74
CA GLU A 88 -8.80 -14.60 -6.26
C GLU A 88 -9.76 -14.99 -5.13
N GLU A 89 -9.25 -15.55 -4.03
CA GLU A 89 -10.03 -15.93 -2.86
C GLU A 89 -10.71 -14.72 -2.20
N MET A 90 -9.97 -13.60 -2.07
CA MET A 90 -10.51 -12.34 -1.56
C MET A 90 -11.61 -11.74 -2.45
N MET A 91 -11.49 -11.87 -3.78
CA MET A 91 -12.53 -11.39 -4.70
C MET A 91 -13.80 -12.23 -4.58
N SER A 92 -13.65 -13.56 -4.52
CA SER A 92 -14.78 -14.48 -4.32
C SER A 92 -15.54 -14.20 -3.01
N ALA A 93 -14.82 -14.03 -1.90
CA ALA A 93 -15.44 -13.69 -0.61
C ALA A 93 -16.13 -12.31 -0.62
N LYS A 94 -15.63 -11.36 -1.41
CA LYS A 94 -16.22 -10.01 -1.53
C LYS A 94 -17.52 -10.02 -2.32
N GLU A 95 -17.62 -10.80 -3.40
CA GLU A 95 -18.78 -10.77 -4.31
C GLU A 95 -19.97 -11.58 -3.81
N GLY A 96 -19.75 -12.67 -3.05
CA GLY A 96 -20.83 -13.56 -2.61
C GLY A 96 -20.76 -14.06 -1.17
N GLY A 97 -19.70 -13.73 -0.41
CA GLY A 97 -19.50 -14.25 0.95
C GLY A 97 -20.34 -13.55 2.02
N SER A 98 -20.60 -14.25 3.12
CA SER A 98 -21.12 -13.67 4.36
C SER A 98 -20.11 -12.71 5.01
N ALA A 99 -20.55 -11.96 6.04
CA ALA A 99 -19.64 -11.09 6.80
C ALA A 99 -18.47 -11.87 7.44
N LEU A 100 -18.75 -13.06 7.98
CA LEU A 100 -17.75 -13.94 8.59
C LEU A 100 -16.75 -14.46 7.55
N GLN A 101 -17.23 -14.92 6.38
CA GLN A 101 -16.35 -15.40 5.31
C GLN A 101 -15.42 -14.29 4.78
N ARG A 102 -15.90 -13.03 4.73
CA ARG A 102 -15.05 -11.89 4.40
C ARG A 102 -14.01 -11.59 5.47
N MET A 103 -14.31 -11.82 6.75
CA MET A 103 -13.33 -11.70 7.83
C MET A 103 -12.27 -12.79 7.73
N ASP A 104 -12.66 -14.04 7.51
CA ASP A 104 -11.74 -15.18 7.37
C ASP A 104 -10.79 -14.98 6.17
N ALA A 105 -11.32 -14.56 5.03
CA ALA A 105 -10.50 -14.25 3.85
C ALA A 105 -9.45 -13.14 4.13
N ARG A 106 -9.82 -12.14 4.94
CA ARG A 106 -8.89 -11.06 5.35
C ARG A 106 -7.85 -11.55 6.35
N ILE A 107 -8.21 -12.45 7.26
CA ILE A 107 -7.27 -13.05 8.21
C ILE A 107 -6.22 -13.86 7.45
N LYS A 108 -6.66 -14.78 6.59
CA LYS A 108 -5.78 -15.59 5.74
C LYS A 108 -4.87 -14.74 4.86
N ALA A 109 -5.40 -13.64 4.35
CA ALA A 109 -4.64 -12.65 3.60
C ALA A 109 -3.49 -12.03 4.40
N MET A 110 -3.74 -11.63 5.65
CA MET A 110 -2.71 -11.07 6.54
C MET A 110 -1.68 -12.13 6.93
N GLU A 111 -2.10 -13.36 7.21
CA GLU A 111 -1.20 -14.49 7.50
C GLU A 111 -0.25 -14.76 6.32
N THR A 112 -0.79 -14.83 5.10
CA THR A 112 0.02 -15.04 3.89
C THR A 112 1.03 -13.90 3.68
N ARG A 113 0.64 -12.66 3.96
CA ARG A 113 1.55 -11.49 3.88
C ARG A 113 2.65 -11.59 4.92
N LEU A 114 2.32 -12.00 6.15
CA LEU A 114 3.28 -12.19 7.24
C LEU A 114 4.28 -13.29 6.91
N ASP A 115 3.82 -14.44 6.42
CA ASP A 115 4.71 -15.55 6.07
C ASP A 115 5.61 -15.20 4.89
N GLY A 116 5.12 -14.43 3.93
CA GLY A 116 5.95 -13.84 2.87
C GLY A 116 7.06 -12.93 3.42
N LEU A 117 6.80 -12.15 4.48
CA LEU A 117 7.81 -11.32 5.12
C LEU A 117 8.83 -12.15 5.90
N LYS A 118 8.38 -13.19 6.62
CA LYS A 118 9.28 -14.13 7.32
C LYS A 118 10.22 -14.81 6.32
N ALA A 119 9.69 -15.26 5.18
CA ALA A 119 10.47 -15.91 4.13
C ALA A 119 11.50 -14.98 3.48
N LEU A 120 11.22 -13.67 3.42
CA LEU A 120 12.15 -12.67 2.88
C LEU A 120 13.27 -12.28 3.85
N LYS A 121 13.09 -12.51 5.16
CA LYS A 121 14.03 -12.04 6.17
C LYS A 121 15.44 -12.61 5.97
N ALA A 122 15.58 -13.94 5.92
CA ALA A 122 16.89 -14.57 5.79
C ALA A 122 17.61 -14.24 4.47
N PRO A 123 16.96 -14.27 3.28
CA PRO A 123 17.58 -13.79 2.03
C PRO A 123 17.99 -12.32 2.07
N THR A 124 17.20 -11.47 2.75
CA THR A 124 17.55 -10.05 2.91
C THR A 124 18.75 -9.88 3.83
N GLU A 125 18.83 -10.62 4.95
CA GLU A 125 20.00 -10.62 5.84
C GLU A 125 21.27 -11.08 5.11
N ALA A 126 21.17 -12.14 4.29
CA ALA A 126 22.27 -12.62 3.47
C ALA A 126 22.74 -11.58 2.44
N LEU A 127 21.81 -10.84 1.82
CA LEU A 127 22.15 -9.72 0.95
C LEU A 127 22.87 -8.62 1.74
N TYR A 128 22.32 -8.17 2.87
CA TYR A 128 22.94 -7.13 3.71
C TYR A 128 24.35 -7.48 4.20
N ALA A 129 24.63 -8.77 4.43
CA ALA A 129 25.93 -9.24 4.88
C ALA A 129 27.05 -9.01 3.84
N VAL A 130 26.71 -8.95 2.55
CA VAL A 130 27.69 -8.77 1.45
C VAL A 130 27.72 -7.34 0.89
N LEU A 131 26.78 -6.47 1.29
CA LEU A 131 26.73 -5.08 0.86
C LEU A 131 27.76 -4.21 1.59
N SER A 132 28.31 -3.19 0.90
CA SER A 132 29.07 -2.12 1.54
C SER A 132 28.16 -1.24 2.40
N ASP A 133 28.73 -0.38 3.24
CA ASP A 133 27.93 0.50 4.10
C ASP A 133 27.14 1.55 3.29
N GLU A 134 27.69 2.03 2.17
CA GLU A 134 26.96 2.89 1.22
C GLU A 134 25.78 2.15 0.58
N GLN A 135 25.99 0.90 0.16
CA GLN A 135 24.93 0.07 -0.43
C GLN A 135 23.84 -0.27 0.60
N LYS A 136 24.19 -0.55 1.86
CA LYS A 136 23.22 -0.77 2.94
C LYS A 136 22.34 0.45 3.17
N LYS A 137 22.92 1.65 3.17
CA LYS A 137 22.16 2.90 3.30
C LYS A 137 21.16 3.11 2.16
N LYS A 138 21.53 2.77 0.92
CA LYS A 138 20.59 2.74 -0.20
C LYS A 138 19.52 1.66 0.01
N ALA A 139 19.93 0.46 0.42
CA ALA A 139 19.03 -0.67 0.67
C ALA A 139 17.96 -0.36 1.73
N ASP A 140 18.29 0.35 2.80
CA ASP A 140 17.33 0.75 3.85
C ASP A 140 16.17 1.58 3.28
N GLY A 141 16.46 2.47 2.32
CA GLY A 141 15.45 3.27 1.62
C GLY A 141 14.63 2.48 0.59
N LEU A 142 15.24 1.49 -0.06
CA LEU A 142 14.65 0.75 -1.19
C LEU A 142 13.88 -0.50 -0.77
N LEU A 143 14.40 -1.24 0.20
CA LEU A 143 13.91 -2.55 0.62
C LEU A 143 12.87 -2.44 1.75
N GLY A 144 13.00 -1.41 2.62
CA GLY A 144 12.08 -1.13 3.73
C GLY A 144 11.03 -0.03 3.48
N GLY A 145 11.24 0.83 2.47
CA GLY A 145 10.34 1.93 2.13
C GLY A 145 9.09 1.49 1.34
N ARG A 146 8.16 2.45 1.07
CA ARG A 146 6.86 2.31 0.34
C ARG A 146 6.87 1.46 -0.95
N CYS A 147 8.05 1.09 -1.43
CA CYS A 147 8.25 0.31 -2.63
C CYS A 147 8.25 -1.22 -2.35
N GLY A 148 8.59 -1.70 -1.14
CA GLY A 148 8.83 -3.13 -0.85
C GLY A 148 7.75 -3.88 -0.05
N MET A 149 6.79 -3.18 0.55
CA MET A 149 5.82 -3.73 1.51
C MET A 149 4.36 -3.37 1.21
N MET A 150 3.88 -3.63 -0.01
CA MET A 150 2.43 -3.68 -0.31
C MET A 150 2.03 -4.95 -1.07
#